data_AF-A0A5B7TIC4-F1
#
_entry.id   AF-A0A5B7TIC4-F1
#
_cell.length_a   1.000
_cell.length_b   1.000
_cell.length_c   1.000
_cell.angle_alpha   90.00
_cell.angle_beta   90.00
_cell.angle_gamma   90.00
#
_symmetry.space_group_name_H-M   'P 1'
#
loop_
_entity.id
_entity.type
_entity.pdbx_description
1 polymer ?
#
loop_
_entity_poly.entity_id
_entity_poly.type
_entity_poly.pdbx_seq_one_letter_code
_entity_poly.pdbx_strand_id
1 'polypeptide(L)'
;MLKRSNLLDEDSKLALQVMFSYNSDLAIAHTLKEKLLKITETASSSKEAHVLLKEWIRLAQNSRLKEFERCANTYIRYFNEIVNSFDIPYTNACTEGFNNKIKVIKRNAFGFKKL
;
A
#
# COMPACT_ATOMS: atom_id res chain seq x y z
N MET A 1 0.78 -16.14 13.07
CA MET A 1 1.34 -16.83 11.90
C MET A 1 0.51 -16.43 10.67
N LEU A 2 1.03 -15.56 9.80
CA LEU A 2 0.30 -15.06 8.62
C LEU A 2 0.28 -16.14 7.55
N LYS A 3 -0.92 -16.58 7.13
CA LYS A 3 -1.11 -17.59 6.10
C LYS A 3 -0.68 -17.03 4.74
N ARG A 4 0.16 -17.80 4.05
CA ARG A 4 0.83 -17.50 2.76
C ARG A 4 -0.15 -17.10 1.65
N SER A 5 0.33 -16.19 0.82
CA SER A 5 -0.26 -15.57 -0.37
C SER A 5 -0.43 -16.50 -1.59
N ASN A 6 -0.71 -17.80 -1.41
CA ASN A 6 -0.79 -18.76 -2.52
C ASN A 6 -2.15 -19.46 -2.67
N LEU A 7 -3.21 -18.95 -2.03
CA LEU A 7 -4.60 -19.32 -2.32
C LEU A 7 -5.47 -18.05 -2.33
N LEU A 8 -5.22 -17.16 -3.29
CA LEU A 8 -6.23 -16.16 -3.64
C LEU A 8 -7.13 -16.81 -4.69
N ASP A 9 -8.13 -17.51 -4.16
CA ASP A 9 -9.26 -18.12 -4.84
C ASP A 9 -9.82 -17.13 -5.88
N GLU A 10 -10.04 -17.56 -7.12
CA GLU A 10 -10.54 -16.71 -8.21
C GLU A 10 -11.84 -15.97 -7.82
N ASP A 11 -12.63 -16.59 -6.92
CA ASP A 11 -13.84 -16.03 -6.33
C ASP A 11 -13.58 -14.76 -5.49
N SER A 12 -12.41 -14.65 -4.83
CA SER A 12 -12.02 -13.45 -4.09
C SER A 12 -11.69 -12.28 -5.04
N LYS A 13 -11.08 -12.56 -6.20
CA LYS A 13 -10.80 -11.54 -7.23
C LYS A 13 -12.10 -11.07 -7.90
N LEU A 14 -13.03 -11.99 -8.15
CA LEU A 14 -14.36 -11.69 -8.69
C LEU A 14 -15.19 -10.86 -7.71
N ALA A 15 -15.20 -11.22 -6.43
CA ALA A 15 -15.86 -10.44 -5.38
C ALA A 15 -15.24 -9.04 -5.23
N LEU A 16 -13.92 -8.91 -5.36
CA LEU A 16 -13.21 -7.63 -5.41
C LEU A 16 -13.63 -6.80 -6.62
N GLN A 17 -13.72 -7.38 -7.82
CA GLN A 17 -14.19 -6.69 -9.02
C GLN A 17 -15.64 -6.21 -8.91
N VAL A 18 -16.54 -7.03 -8.36
CA VAL A 18 -17.94 -6.65 -8.12
C VAL A 18 -18.04 -5.60 -7.01
N MET A 19 -17.17 -5.61 -6.00
CA MET A 19 -17.15 -4.57 -4.96
C MET A 19 -16.55 -3.25 -5.46
N PHE A 20 -15.58 -3.31 -6.39
CA PHE A 20 -14.97 -2.15 -7.03
C PHE A 20 -15.89 -1.43 -8.02
N SER A 21 -16.89 -2.11 -8.60
CA SER A 21 -17.87 -1.45 -9.46
C SER A 21 -18.79 -0.48 -8.70
N TYR A 22 -18.91 -0.63 -7.38
CA TYR A 22 -19.73 0.24 -6.52
C TYR A 22 -18.93 1.34 -5.80
N ASN A 23 -17.60 1.23 -5.72
CA ASN A 23 -16.78 2.20 -4.97
C ASN A 23 -15.40 2.38 -5.64
N SER A 24 -15.32 3.37 -6.54
CA SER A 24 -14.09 3.75 -7.24
C SER A 24 -12.93 4.04 -6.29
N ASP A 25 -13.21 4.59 -5.12
CA ASP A 25 -12.21 4.95 -4.12
C ASP A 25 -11.57 3.69 -3.51
N LEU A 26 -12.35 2.64 -3.28
CA LEU A 26 -11.86 1.35 -2.80
C LEU A 26 -10.95 0.68 -3.84
N ALA A 27 -11.28 0.80 -5.12
CA ALA A 27 -10.46 0.28 -6.23
C ALA A 27 -9.10 0.98 -6.29
N ILE A 28 -9.11 2.31 -6.24
CA ILE A 28 -7.89 3.12 -6.22
C ILE A 28 -7.05 2.79 -4.98
N ALA A 29 -7.67 2.72 -3.80
CA ALA A 29 -7.01 2.37 -2.55
C ALA A 29 -6.33 0.99 -2.63
N HIS A 30 -7.03 -0.01 -3.17
CA HIS A 30 -6.49 -1.35 -3.31
C HIS A 30 -5.30 -1.39 -4.28
N THR A 31 -5.42 -0.77 -5.45
CA THR A 31 -4.34 -0.71 -6.43
C THR A 31 -3.10 -0.03 -5.87
N LEU A 32 -3.26 1.08 -5.14
CA LEU A 32 -2.13 1.77 -4.50
C LEU A 32 -1.48 0.90 -3.42
N LYS A 33 -2.28 0.17 -2.63
CA LYS A 33 -1.80 -0.75 -1.59
C LYS A 33 -0.98 -1.91 -2.18
N GLU A 34 -1.49 -2.55 -3.23
CA GLU A 34 -0.81 -3.67 -3.91
C GLU A 34 0.48 -3.19 -4.61
N LYS A 35 0.44 -2.03 -5.26
CA LYS A 35 1.64 -1.45 -5.88
C LYS A 35 2.72 -1.18 -4.85
N LEU A 36 2.35 -0.65 -3.67
CA LEU A 36 3.30 -0.41 -2.59
C LEU A 36 3.93 -1.71 -2.06
N LEU A 37 3.09 -2.73 -1.82
CA LEU A 37 3.55 -4.03 -1.33
C LEU A 37 4.55 -4.66 -2.32
N LYS A 38 4.23 -4.62 -3.62
CA LYS A 38 5.12 -5.11 -4.66
C LYS A 38 6.48 -4.41 -4.62
N ILE A 39 6.51 -3.09 -4.46
CA ILE A 39 7.78 -2.34 -4.35
C ILE A 39 8.60 -2.83 -3.16
N THR A 40 7.96 -3.05 -2.00
CA THR A 40 8.67 -3.55 -0.80
C THR A 40 9.19 -4.98 -0.93
N GLU A 41 8.59 -5.80 -1.79
CA GLU A 41 9.00 -7.18 -2.03
C GLU A 41 10.05 -7.31 -3.15
N THR A 42 10.00 -6.44 -4.16
CA THR A 42 10.85 -6.57 -5.36
C THR A 42 12.07 -5.66 -5.35
N ALA A 43 11.99 -4.48 -4.73
CA ALA A 43 13.11 -3.54 -4.75
C ALA A 43 14.28 -4.09 -3.94
N SER A 44 15.41 -4.31 -4.62
CA SER A 44 16.61 -4.94 -4.03
C SER A 44 17.72 -3.93 -3.71
N SER A 45 17.49 -2.65 -3.99
CA SER A 45 18.43 -1.57 -3.71
C SER A 45 17.72 -0.23 -3.51
N SER A 46 18.37 0.70 -2.82
CA SER A 46 17.90 2.08 -2.68
C SER A 46 17.65 2.74 -4.04
N LYS A 47 18.55 2.53 -5.02
CA LYS A 47 18.40 3.10 -6.36
C LYS A 47 17.10 2.67 -7.04
N GLU A 48 16.75 1.39 -6.91
CA GLU A 48 15.51 0.86 -7.48
C GLU A 48 14.28 1.35 -6.69
N ALA A 49 14.35 1.30 -5.36
CA ALA A 49 13.29 1.80 -4.48
C ALA A 49 13.00 3.29 -4.71
N HIS A 50 14.03 4.10 -4.98
CA HIS A 50 13.90 5.53 -5.28
C HIS A 50 13.00 5.79 -6.48
N VAL A 51 13.21 5.06 -7.57
CA VAL A 51 12.43 5.22 -8.81
C VAL A 51 10.99 4.76 -8.58
N LEU A 52 10.83 3.57 -7.99
CA LEU A 52 9.53 2.96 -7.78
C LEU A 52 8.67 3.74 -6.77
N LEU A 53 9.25 4.19 -5.66
CA LEU A 53 8.55 4.97 -4.64
C LEU A 53 8.18 6.37 -5.13
N LYS A 54 9.02 7.02 -5.96
CA LYS A 54 8.63 8.30 -6.59
C LYS A 54 7.37 8.16 -7.44
N GLU A 55 7.31 7.10 -8.24
CA GLU A 55 6.14 6.84 -9.07
C GLU A 55 4.91 6.51 -8.21
N TRP A 56 5.08 5.72 -7.16
CA TRP A 56 3.99 5.43 -6.23
C TRP A 56 3.48 6.69 -5.51
N ILE A 57 4.38 7.56 -5.04
CA ILE A 57 4.03 8.85 -4.40
C ILE A 57 3.21 9.69 -5.36
N ARG A 58 3.62 9.81 -6.62
CA ARG A 58 2.88 10.58 -7.64
C ARG A 58 1.46 10.02 -7.81
N LEU A 59 1.30 8.70 -7.89
CA LEU A 59 -0.01 8.08 -8.02
C LEU A 59 -0.87 8.28 -6.77
N ALA A 60 -0.27 8.15 -5.58
CA ALA A 60 -0.97 8.34 -4.32
C ALA A 60 -1.42 9.79 -4.11
N GLN A 61 -0.61 10.78 -4.50
CA GLN A 61 -1.00 12.20 -4.46
C GLN A 61 -2.12 12.55 -5.44
N ASN A 62 -2.17 11.89 -6.60
CA ASN A 62 -3.21 12.14 -7.62
C ASN A 62 -4.45 11.24 -7.45
N SER A 63 -4.52 10.45 -6.39
CA SER A 63 -5.59 9.47 -6.15
C SER A 63 -6.91 10.07 -5.72
N ARG A 64 -6.93 11.34 -5.29
CA ARG A 64 -8.07 12.03 -4.62
C ARG A 64 -8.50 11.39 -3.29
N LEU A 65 -7.73 10.42 -2.79
CA LEU A 65 -7.95 9.78 -1.51
C LEU A 65 -7.10 10.50 -0.46
N LYS A 66 -7.74 11.33 0.38
CA LYS A 66 -7.05 12.14 1.40
C LYS A 66 -6.09 11.34 2.29
N GLU A 67 -6.45 10.10 2.62
CA GLU A 67 -5.58 9.21 3.41
C GLU A 67 -4.31 8.78 2.67
N PHE A 68 -4.40 8.52 1.36
CA PHE A 68 -3.24 8.21 0.54
C PHE A 68 -2.42 9.45 0.21
N GLU A 69 -3.04 10.61 0.02
CA GLU A 69 -2.32 11.89 -0.10
C GLU A 69 -1.51 12.19 1.16
N ARG A 70 -2.11 12.03 2.35
CA ARG A 70 -1.41 12.18 3.63
C ARG A 70 -0.28 11.16 3.79
N CYS A 71 -0.51 9.92 3.38
CA CYS A 71 0.51 8.88 3.38
C CYS A 71 1.68 9.26 2.47
N ALA A 72 1.39 9.69 1.24
CA ALA A 72 2.38 10.14 0.25
C ALA A 72 3.22 11.32 0.79
N ASN A 73 2.59 12.29 1.44
CA ASN A 73 3.29 13.41 2.07
C ASN A 73 4.23 12.95 3.19
N THR A 74 3.86 11.88 3.92
CA THR A 74 4.75 11.27 4.92
C THR A 74 5.95 10.61 4.25
N TYR A 75 5.73 9.90 3.14
CA TYR A 75 6.81 9.32 2.34
C TYR A 75 7.75 10.37 1.77
N ILE A 76 7.23 11.50 1.28
CA ILE A 76 8.05 12.62 0.81
C ILE A 76 8.93 13.16 1.94
N ARG A 77 8.36 13.32 3.14
CA ARG A 77 9.07 13.85 4.31
C ARG A 77 10.26 12.98 4.74
N TYR A 78 10.12 11.67 4.66
CA TYR A 78 11.15 10.70 5.07
C TYR A 78 11.75 9.93 3.89
N PHE A 79 11.74 10.54 2.71
CA PHE A 79 11.97 9.81 1.47
C PHE A 79 13.37 9.20 1.41
N ASN A 80 14.38 9.97 1.82
CA ASN A 80 15.77 9.53 1.78
C ASN A 80 16.01 8.39 2.77
N GLU A 81 15.46 8.49 3.98
CA GLU A 81 15.57 7.48 5.02
C GLU A 81 14.89 6.17 4.60
N ILE A 82 13.70 6.28 4.00
CA ILE A 82 12.96 5.13 3.49
C ILE A 82 13.73 4.46 2.36
N VAL A 83 14.21 5.23 1.38
CA VAL A 83 14.95 4.70 0.22
C VAL A 83 16.26 4.05 0.65
N ASN A 84 17.02 4.68 1.56
CA ASN A 84 18.26 4.13 2.08
C ASN A 84 18.05 2.85 2.88
N SER A 85 16.87 2.65 3.49
CA SER A 85 16.57 1.40 4.22
C SER A 85 16.58 0.15 3.34
N PHE A 86 16.43 0.28 2.01
CA PHE A 86 16.46 -0.84 1.07
C PHE A 86 17.88 -1.39 0.82
N ASP A 87 18.93 -0.63 1.11
CA ASP A 87 20.31 -1.13 1.05
C ASP A 87 20.71 -1.87 2.34
N ILE A 88 19.92 -1.72 3.40
CA ILE A 88 20.18 -2.36 4.69
C ILE A 88 19.43 -3.70 4.68
N PRO A 89 20.12 -4.84 4.87
CA PRO A 89 19.51 -6.17 4.78
C PRO A 89 18.47 -6.47 5.88
N TYR A 90 18.17 -5.52 6.77
CA TYR A 90 17.46 -5.81 8.01
C TYR A 90 16.65 -4.65 8.58
N THR A 91 15.61 -4.19 7.90
CA THR A 91 14.49 -3.56 8.63
C THR A 91 13.14 -3.92 8.03
N ASN A 92 12.61 -5.08 8.43
CA ASN A 92 11.17 -5.36 8.36
C ASN A 92 10.32 -4.33 9.13
N ALA A 93 10.94 -3.45 9.92
CA ALA A 93 10.27 -2.41 10.71
C ALA A 93 9.45 -1.43 9.87
N CYS A 94 9.95 -0.99 8.70
CA CYS A 94 9.18 -0.12 7.80
C CYS A 94 7.98 -0.88 7.23
N THR A 95 8.19 -2.10 6.74
CA THR A 95 7.14 -2.99 6.20
C THR A 95 6.09 -3.34 7.26
N GLU A 96 6.49 -3.54 8.50
CA GLU A 96 5.59 -3.83 9.63
C GLU A 96 4.76 -2.59 10.01
N GLY A 97 5.36 -1.40 10.01
CA GLY A 97 4.66 -0.13 10.15
C GLY A 97 3.59 0.07 9.05
N PHE A 98 3.91 -0.26 7.80
CA PHE A 98 2.98 -0.22 6.69
C PHE A 98 1.84 -1.22 6.83
N ASN A 99 2.15 -2.47 7.15
CA ASN A 99 1.15 -3.50 7.38
C ASN A 99 0.18 -3.11 8.51
N ASN A 100 0.68 -2.47 9.57
CA ASN A 100 -0.19 -1.95 10.63
C ASN A 100 -1.06 -0.79 10.15
N LYS A 101 -0.52 0.17 9.38
CA LYS A 101 -1.30 1.30 8.87
C LYS A 101 -2.38 0.86 7.88
N ILE A 102 -2.06 -0.09 7.01
CA ILE A 102 -3.02 -0.75 6.11
C ILE A 102 -4.09 -1.50 6.89
N LYS A 103 -3.73 -2.24 7.95
CA LYS A 103 -4.70 -2.90 8.83
C LYS A 103 -5.64 -1.90 9.51
N VAL A 104 -5.12 -0.75 9.95
CA VAL A 104 -5.92 0.33 10.52
C VAL A 104 -6.87 0.93 9.49
N ILE A 105 -6.42 1.21 8.27
CA ILE A 105 -7.26 1.72 7.18
C ILE A 105 -8.37 0.71 6.84
N LYS A 106 -8.03 -0.58 6.71
CA LYS A 106 -9.03 -1.65 6.52
C LYS A 106 -10.06 -1.63 7.66
N ARG A 107 -9.63 -1.62 8.92
CA ARG A 107 -10.52 -1.61 10.08
C ARG A 107 -11.47 -0.40 10.08
N ASN A 108 -10.97 0.79 9.74
CA ASN A 108 -11.78 2.01 9.69
C ASN A 108 -12.74 2.04 8.50
N ALA A 109 -12.36 1.47 7.35
CA ALA A 109 -13.22 1.36 6.18
C ALA A 109 -14.43 0.43 6.40
N PHE A 110 -14.30 -0.60 7.25
CA PHE A 110 -15.41 -1.49 7.62
C PHE A 110 -16.31 -0.94 8.75
N GLY A 111 -15.99 0.22 9.34
CA GLY A 111 -16.78 0.86 10.40
C GLY A 111 -18.06 1.54 9.92
N PHE A 112 -18.27 1.69 8.61
CA PHE A 112 -19.52 2.19 8.01
C PHE A 112 -20.61 1.11 7.91
N LYS A 113 -20.79 0.33 8.99
CA LYS A 113 -22.04 -0.41 9.24
C LYS A 113 -22.61 0.02 10.59
N LYS A 114 -23.13 1.24 10.60
CA LYS A 114 -24.35 1.66 11.32
C LYS A 114 -24.64 3.12 10.97
N LEU A 115 -25.24 3.31 9.81
CA LEU A 115 -26.35 4.25 9.63
C LEU A 115 -27.49 3.44 9.03
#